data_AF-A0A7M3Z7X3-F1
#
_entry.id   AF-A0A7M3Z7X3-F1
#
_cell.length_a   1.000
_cell.length_b   1.000
_cell.length_c   1.000
_cell.angle_alpha   90.00
_cell.angle_beta   90.00
_cell.angle_gamma   90.00
#
_symmetry.space_group_name_H-M   'P 1'
#
loop_
_entity.id
_entity.type
_entity.pdbx_description
1 polymer ?
#
loop_
_entity_poly.entity_id
_entity_poly.type
_entity_poly.pdbx_seq_one_letter_code
_entity_poly.pdbx_strand_id
1 'polypeptide(L)'
;MEENTPFWHALELAWTGDGALSLHSIRLLDAMQNMIGLSDQRRAEIESRFEEEVVYDLTRAGFGCGDQALAAWVGTLTFLDDPASQDVARAMGKAALNTGLSKDRWSSSFSWMSQLGLGVPYAEGVWLEGEDAGELARVPALLVPVALKIGLITEDE
;
A
#
# COMPACT_ATOMS: atom_id res chain seq x y z
N MET A 1 -6.00 -9.99 -10.79
CA MET A 1 -4.96 -9.07 -11.29
C MET A 1 -4.50 -8.23 -10.11
N GLU A 2 -3.19 -8.09 -9.92
CA GLU A 2 -2.59 -7.39 -8.77
C GLU A 2 -2.23 -5.93 -9.16
N GLU A 3 -3.23 -5.10 -9.49
CA GLU A 3 -3.08 -3.63 -9.61
C GLU A 3 -3.04 -2.93 -8.24
N ASN A 4 -3.14 -3.71 -7.17
CA ASN A 4 -3.31 -3.24 -5.81
C ASN A 4 -2.18 -3.76 -4.94
N THR A 5 -0.94 -3.55 -5.38
CA THR A 5 0.24 -3.86 -4.58
C THR A 5 0.79 -2.59 -3.94
N PRO A 6 1.46 -2.69 -2.79
CA PRO A 6 2.18 -1.56 -2.21
C PRO A 6 3.16 -0.93 -3.23
N PHE A 7 3.86 -1.76 -4.00
CA PHE A 7 4.86 -1.27 -4.96
C PHE A 7 4.22 -0.54 -6.15
N TRP A 8 3.06 -1.02 -6.64
CA TRP A 8 2.30 -0.30 -7.66
C TRP A 8 1.91 1.09 -7.20
N HIS A 9 1.41 1.22 -5.97
CA HIS A 9 1.06 2.53 -5.41
C HIS A 9 2.27 3.45 -5.26
N ALA A 10 3.43 2.89 -4.92
CA ALA A 10 4.68 3.64 -4.93
C ALA A 10 5.00 4.18 -6.33
N LEU A 11 4.77 3.40 -7.39
CA LEU A 11 4.92 3.87 -8.77
C LEU A 11 3.91 4.99 -9.09
N GLU A 12 2.65 4.85 -8.71
CA GLU A 12 1.64 5.92 -8.89
C GLU A 12 2.12 7.23 -8.27
N LEU A 13 2.59 7.20 -7.03
CA LEU A 13 3.15 8.37 -6.34
C LEU A 13 4.39 8.91 -7.07
N ALA A 14 5.29 8.03 -7.49
CA ALA A 14 6.54 8.40 -8.16
C ALA A 14 6.33 9.11 -9.50
N TRP A 15 5.25 8.76 -10.21
CA TRP A 15 4.89 9.29 -11.52
C TRP A 15 3.81 10.39 -11.47
N THR A 16 3.35 10.76 -10.27
CA THR A 16 2.35 11.81 -10.09
C THR A 16 2.90 13.18 -10.50
N GLY A 17 2.06 13.96 -11.20
CA GLY A 17 2.27 15.39 -11.46
C GLY A 17 2.68 15.70 -12.90
N ASP A 18 3.89 15.33 -13.31
CA ASP A 18 4.48 15.77 -14.59
C ASP A 18 4.94 14.64 -15.52
N GLY A 19 4.55 13.40 -15.21
CA GLY A 19 4.78 12.25 -16.08
C GLY A 19 6.25 11.88 -16.28
N ALA A 20 7.10 12.25 -15.31
CA ALA A 20 8.52 11.94 -15.30
C ALA A 20 8.94 11.33 -13.95
N LEU A 21 10.02 10.55 -13.96
CA LEU A 21 10.56 9.91 -12.77
C LEU A 21 11.91 10.57 -12.41
N SER A 22 12.03 11.04 -11.17
CA SER A 22 13.29 11.64 -10.70
C SER A 22 14.29 10.58 -10.22
N LEU A 23 15.59 10.91 -10.20
CA LEU A 23 16.62 10.05 -9.61
C LEU A 23 16.36 9.76 -8.12
N HIS A 24 15.76 10.71 -7.40
CA HIS A 24 15.40 10.50 -6.01
C HIS A 24 14.29 9.44 -5.89
N SER A 25 13.26 9.52 -6.73
CA SER A 25 12.18 8.52 -6.75
C SER A 25 12.68 7.12 -7.07
N ILE A 26 13.63 6.97 -8.01
CA ILE A 26 14.25 5.67 -8.31
C ILE A 26 14.89 5.06 -7.05
N ARG A 27 15.68 5.85 -6.31
CA ARG A 27 16.34 5.38 -5.08
C ARG A 27 15.33 5.01 -3.99
N LEU A 28 14.21 5.71 -3.90
CA LEU A 28 13.12 5.40 -2.96
C LEU A 28 12.44 4.08 -3.32
N LEU A 29 12.18 3.84 -4.61
CA LEU A 29 11.63 2.57 -5.10
C LEU A 29 12.60 1.40 -4.83
N ASP A 30 13.90 1.59 -5.04
CA ASP A 30 14.93 0.59 -4.70
C ASP A 30 14.94 0.29 -3.19
N ALA A 31 14.89 1.33 -2.34
CA ALA A 31 14.83 1.15 -0.89
C ALA A 31 13.56 0.39 -0.47
N MET A 32 12.42 0.75 -1.04
CA MET A 32 11.14 0.07 -0.79
C MET A 32 11.19 -1.40 -1.18
N GLN A 33 11.67 -1.73 -2.39
CA GLN A 33 11.78 -3.10 -2.86
C GLN A 33 12.52 -3.97 -1.83
N ASN A 34 13.65 -3.46 -1.32
CA ASN A 34 14.45 -4.14 -0.30
C ASN A 34 13.69 -4.31 1.01
N MET A 35 13.00 -3.27 1.50
CA MET A 35 12.27 -3.31 2.77
C MET A 35 11.12 -4.32 2.77
N ILE A 36 10.38 -4.43 1.66
CA ILE A 36 9.25 -5.38 1.56
C ILE A 36 9.67 -6.76 1.02
N GLY A 37 10.96 -6.97 0.74
CA GLY A 37 11.48 -8.23 0.20
C GLY A 37 10.95 -8.60 -1.20
N LEU A 38 10.64 -7.59 -2.03
CA LEU A 38 10.15 -7.80 -3.38
C LEU A 38 11.28 -8.27 -4.30
N SER A 39 11.11 -9.39 -5.00
CA SER A 39 12.13 -9.90 -5.91
C SER A 39 12.27 -9.04 -7.17
N ASP A 40 13.47 -9.01 -7.76
CA ASP A 40 13.72 -8.29 -9.02
C ASP A 40 12.78 -8.73 -10.13
N GLN A 41 12.53 -10.04 -10.24
CA GLN A 41 11.59 -10.61 -11.21
C GLN A 41 10.18 -10.04 -11.02
N ARG A 42 9.69 -10.00 -9.77
CA ARG A 42 8.34 -9.50 -9.50
C ARG A 42 8.25 -7.99 -9.69
N ARG A 43 9.29 -7.25 -9.31
CA ARG A 43 9.40 -5.82 -9.59
C ARG A 43 9.32 -5.54 -11.09
N ALA A 44 10.11 -6.24 -11.90
CA ALA A 44 10.11 -6.07 -13.34
C ALA A 44 8.73 -6.35 -13.97
N GLU A 45 8.01 -7.37 -13.50
CA GLU A 45 6.64 -7.65 -13.94
C GLU A 45 5.66 -6.51 -13.59
N ILE A 46 5.77 -5.93 -12.40
CA ILE A 46 4.94 -4.81 -11.96
C ILE A 46 5.26 -3.55 -12.79
N GLU A 47 6.54 -3.22 -12.93
CA GLU A 47 7.00 -2.03 -13.69
C GLU A 47 6.66 -2.12 -15.17
N SER A 48 6.82 -3.29 -15.80
CA SER A 48 6.44 -3.50 -17.21
C SER A 48 4.94 -3.24 -17.43
N ARG A 49 4.09 -3.76 -16.54
CA ARG A 49 2.65 -3.51 -16.61
C ARG A 49 2.30 -2.05 -16.33
N PHE A 50 2.95 -1.45 -15.33
CA PHE A 50 2.72 -0.04 -15.01
C PHE A 50 3.10 0.85 -16.20
N GLU A 51 4.19 0.54 -16.91
CA GLU A 51 4.57 1.26 -18.11
C GLU A 51 3.50 1.15 -19.21
N GLU A 52 2.98 -0.05 -19.46
CA GLU A 52 1.94 -0.31 -20.46
C GLU A 52 0.60 0.35 -20.12
N GLU A 53 0.18 0.29 -18.86
CA GLU A 53 -1.16 0.69 -18.43
C GLU A 53 -1.25 2.17 -17.99
N VAL A 54 -0.18 2.71 -17.42
CA VAL A 54 -0.18 4.06 -16.83
C VAL A 54 0.71 5.00 -17.63
N VAL A 55 1.95 4.62 -17.90
CA VAL A 55 2.94 5.55 -18.47
C VAL A 55 2.78 5.76 -19.97
N TYR A 56 2.26 4.77 -20.70
CA TYR A 56 2.10 4.82 -22.16
C TYR A 56 1.35 6.08 -22.63
N ASP A 57 0.30 6.48 -21.90
CA ASP A 57 -0.56 7.62 -22.24
C ASP A 57 -0.09 8.95 -21.60
N LEU A 58 0.98 8.94 -20.79
CA LEU A 58 1.48 10.16 -20.15
C LEU A 58 2.34 11.00 -21.09
N THR A 59 2.14 12.32 -21.03
CA THR A 59 3.06 13.27 -21.66
C THR A 59 4.35 13.32 -20.85
N ARG A 60 5.40 12.63 -21.33
CA ARG A 60 6.73 12.53 -20.68
C ARG A 60 7.54 13.84 -20.84
N ALA A 61 7.06 14.93 -20.27
CA ALA A 61 7.68 16.27 -20.42
C ALA A 61 8.12 16.93 -19.09
N GLY A 62 7.96 16.22 -17.96
CA GLY A 62 8.28 16.72 -16.63
C GLY A 62 9.73 16.53 -16.15
N PHE A 63 9.99 17.01 -14.94
CA PHE A 63 11.22 16.86 -14.17
C PHE A 63 11.13 15.82 -13.04
N GLY A 64 9.94 15.30 -12.75
CA GLY A 64 9.69 14.27 -11.74
C GLY A 64 9.40 14.86 -10.37
N CYS A 65 8.19 15.39 -10.21
CA CYS A 65 7.76 16.10 -9.00
C CYS A 65 7.02 15.24 -7.96
N GLY A 66 6.81 13.94 -8.23
CA GLY A 66 6.17 12.99 -7.31
C GLY A 66 7.05 12.52 -6.14
N ASP A 67 8.31 12.98 -6.07
CA ASP A 67 9.31 12.47 -5.14
C ASP A 67 8.98 12.75 -3.67
N GLN A 68 8.38 13.90 -3.36
CA GLN A 68 8.00 14.27 -2.00
C GLN A 68 6.88 13.38 -1.44
N ALA A 69 5.84 13.12 -2.24
CA ALA A 69 4.72 12.26 -1.83
C ALA A 69 5.20 10.80 -1.65
N LEU A 70 6.02 10.32 -2.59
CA LEU A 70 6.66 9.02 -2.49
C LEU A 70 7.54 8.92 -1.25
N ALA A 71 8.40 9.91 -0.98
CA ALA A 71 9.30 9.91 0.17
C ALA A 71 8.53 9.86 1.49
N ALA A 72 7.46 10.66 1.62
CA ALA A 72 6.61 10.66 2.79
C ALA A 72 5.98 9.28 3.02
N TRP A 73 5.47 8.66 1.95
CA TRP A 73 4.82 7.36 2.04
C TRP A 73 5.82 6.22 2.31
N VAL A 74 6.93 6.16 1.58
CA VAL A 74 8.02 5.18 1.79
C VAL A 74 8.62 5.31 3.19
N GLY A 75 8.74 6.53 3.73
CA GLY A 75 9.18 6.75 5.11
C GLY A 75 8.30 6.04 6.15
N THR A 76 7.02 5.82 5.85
CA THR A 76 6.11 5.10 6.74
C THR A 76 6.28 3.59 6.73
N LEU A 77 7.11 3.01 5.85
CA LEU A 77 7.46 1.57 5.89
C LEU A 77 8.20 1.18 7.17
N THR A 78 8.86 2.13 7.84
CA THR A 78 9.46 1.93 9.17
C THR A 78 8.45 1.49 10.23
N PHE A 79 7.15 1.74 10.00
CA PHE A 79 6.07 1.21 10.84
C PHE A 79 6.07 -0.32 10.91
N LEU A 80 6.52 -1.02 9.86
CA LEU A 80 6.53 -2.49 9.83
C LEU A 80 7.49 -3.10 10.85
N ASP A 81 8.50 -2.35 11.30
CA ASP A 81 9.44 -2.78 12.34
C ASP A 81 8.88 -2.58 13.76
N ASP A 82 7.79 -1.82 13.92
CA ASP A 82 7.12 -1.60 15.20
C ASP A 82 6.24 -2.81 15.55
N PRO A 83 6.37 -3.42 16.75
CA PRO A 83 5.46 -4.46 17.22
C PRO A 83 3.97 -4.08 17.14
N ALA A 84 3.65 -2.79 17.30
CA ALA A 84 2.27 -2.27 17.20
C ALA A 84 1.66 -2.47 15.79
N SER A 85 2.49 -2.72 14.77
CA SER A 85 2.00 -2.99 13.40
C SER A 85 1.09 -4.20 13.32
N GLN A 86 1.33 -5.22 14.15
CA GLN A 86 0.48 -6.40 14.20
C GLN A 86 -0.89 -6.09 14.81
N ASP A 87 -0.94 -5.27 15.85
CA ASP A 87 -2.18 -4.89 16.51
C ASP A 87 -3.02 -3.98 15.61
N VAL A 88 -2.39 -3.03 14.92
CA VAL A 88 -3.05 -2.23 13.88
C VAL A 88 -3.57 -3.11 12.75
N ALA A 89 -2.82 -4.12 12.31
CA ALA A 89 -3.28 -5.05 11.29
C ALA A 89 -4.52 -5.84 11.75
N ARG A 90 -4.56 -6.31 13.00
CA ARG A 90 -5.76 -6.95 13.58
C ARG A 90 -6.94 -5.99 13.63
N ALA A 91 -6.72 -4.76 14.11
CA ALA A 91 -7.76 -3.73 14.18
C ALA A 91 -8.31 -3.42 12.77
N MET A 92 -7.46 -3.33 11.75
CA MET A 92 -7.85 -3.18 10.34
C MET A 92 -8.68 -4.36 9.84
N GLY A 93 -8.31 -5.59 10.20
CA GLY A 93 -9.07 -6.80 9.84
C GLY A 93 -10.46 -6.82 10.45
N LYS A 94 -10.56 -6.43 11.72
CA LYS A 94 -11.84 -6.27 12.43
C LYS A 94 -12.69 -5.18 11.80
N ALA A 95 -12.08 -4.03 11.50
CA ALA A 95 -12.75 -2.91 10.86
C ALA A 95 -13.32 -3.32 9.50
N ALA A 96 -12.55 -4.07 8.70
CA ALA A 96 -13.01 -4.58 7.42
C ALA A 96 -14.25 -5.47 7.55
N LEU A 97 -14.28 -6.39 8.53
CA LEU A 97 -15.47 -7.19 8.80
C LEU A 97 -16.68 -6.32 9.14
N ASN A 98 -16.49 -5.32 10.00
CA ASN A 98 -17.56 -4.42 10.45
C ASN A 98 -18.11 -3.53 9.32
N THR A 99 -17.29 -3.13 8.35
CA THR A 99 -17.73 -2.32 7.19
C THR A 99 -18.45 -3.15 6.12
N GLY A 100 -18.39 -4.48 6.19
CA GLY A 100 -18.99 -5.39 5.22
C GLY A 100 -18.03 -5.77 4.09
N LEU A 101 -17.44 -6.97 4.22
CA LEU A 101 -16.48 -7.51 3.26
C LEU A 101 -17.18 -8.17 2.07
N SER A 102 -16.95 -7.64 0.87
CA SER A 102 -17.10 -8.42 -0.36
C SER A 102 -15.87 -9.30 -0.59
N LYS A 103 -16.03 -10.38 -1.38
CA LYS A 103 -14.93 -11.28 -1.75
C LYS A 103 -13.75 -10.51 -2.37
N ASP A 104 -14.04 -9.53 -3.22
CA ASP A 104 -13.02 -8.77 -3.95
C ASP A 104 -12.28 -7.78 -3.04
N ARG A 105 -13.02 -7.08 -2.16
CA ARG A 105 -12.41 -6.20 -1.15
C ARG A 105 -11.54 -6.98 -0.18
N TRP A 106 -11.98 -8.16 0.25
CA TRP A 106 -11.19 -9.04 1.09
C TRP A 106 -9.91 -9.52 0.39
N SER A 107 -10.04 -10.10 -0.80
CA SER A 107 -8.91 -10.65 -1.55
C SER A 107 -7.85 -9.60 -1.84
N SER A 108 -8.28 -8.38 -2.22
CA SER A 108 -7.37 -7.27 -2.52
C SER A 108 -6.69 -6.70 -1.27
N SER A 109 -7.44 -6.41 -0.20
CA SER A 109 -6.86 -5.93 1.06
C SER A 109 -5.93 -6.95 1.71
N PHE A 110 -6.33 -8.23 1.74
CA PHE A 110 -5.51 -9.30 2.30
C PHE A 110 -4.22 -9.51 1.48
N SER A 111 -4.28 -9.46 0.16
CA SER A 111 -3.08 -9.53 -0.70
C SER A 111 -2.12 -8.37 -0.41
N TRP A 112 -2.62 -7.14 -0.29
CA TRP A 112 -1.82 -5.97 0.08
C TRP A 112 -1.14 -6.17 1.44
N MET A 113 -1.92 -6.52 2.47
CA MET A 113 -1.41 -6.73 3.83
C MET A 113 -0.37 -7.86 3.86
N SER A 114 -0.56 -8.92 3.08
CA SER A 114 0.38 -10.04 2.99
C SER A 114 1.74 -9.62 2.40
N GLN A 115 1.75 -8.73 1.40
CA GLN A 115 3.00 -8.20 0.82
C GLN A 115 3.78 -7.32 1.79
N LEU A 116 3.12 -6.77 2.82
CA LEU A 116 3.76 -6.04 3.91
C LEU A 116 4.14 -6.93 5.09
N GLY A 117 3.92 -8.25 5.01
CA GLY A 117 4.12 -9.17 6.13
C GLY A 117 3.02 -9.12 7.20
N LEU A 118 1.94 -8.37 6.97
CA LEU A 118 0.82 -8.16 7.91
C LEU A 118 -0.42 -9.00 7.59
N GLY A 119 -0.34 -9.92 6.62
CA GLY A 119 -1.49 -10.73 6.18
C GLY A 119 -2.09 -11.59 7.28
N VAL A 120 -1.25 -12.29 8.05
CA VAL A 120 -1.70 -13.15 9.16
C VAL A 120 -2.44 -12.36 10.25
N PRO A 121 -1.86 -11.31 10.88
CA PRO A 121 -2.58 -10.55 11.89
C PRO A 121 -3.84 -9.87 11.34
N TYR A 122 -3.82 -9.44 10.07
CA TYR A 122 -5.03 -8.92 9.42
C TYR A 122 -6.15 -9.96 9.31
N ALA A 123 -5.82 -11.21 8.99
CA ALA A 123 -6.80 -12.31 8.98
C ALA A 123 -7.28 -12.70 10.38
N GLU A 124 -6.41 -12.68 11.39
CA GLU A 124 -6.79 -12.91 12.79
C GLU A 124 -7.84 -11.90 13.26
N GLY A 125 -7.68 -10.63 12.89
CA GLY A 125 -8.58 -9.54 13.28
C GLY A 125 -10.07 -9.78 12.95
N VAL A 126 -10.36 -10.51 11.87
CA VAL A 126 -11.72 -10.86 11.46
C VAL A 126 -12.41 -11.77 12.49
N TRP A 127 -11.65 -12.57 13.23
CA TRP A 127 -12.17 -13.54 14.19
C TRP A 127 -12.21 -13.03 15.63
N LEU A 128 -11.67 -11.84 15.89
CA LEU A 128 -11.64 -11.26 17.23
C LEU A 128 -13.03 -10.74 17.62
N GLU A 129 -13.48 -11.07 18.83
CA GLU A 129 -14.74 -10.61 19.41
C GLU A 129 -14.50 -9.40 20.33
N GLY A 130 -15.50 -8.53 20.48
CA GLY A 130 -15.41 -7.38 21.39
C GLY A 130 -14.22 -6.45 21.13
N GLU A 131 -13.49 -6.11 22.19
CA GLU A 131 -12.34 -5.18 22.17
C GLU A 131 -11.00 -5.88 21.90
N ASP A 132 -10.99 -7.19 21.63
CA ASP A 132 -9.76 -7.99 21.52
C ASP A 132 -8.86 -7.59 20.34
N ALA A 133 -9.42 -6.91 19.33
CA ALA A 133 -8.65 -6.36 18.20
C ALA A 133 -8.02 -4.99 18.49
N GLY A 134 -8.34 -4.37 19.63
CA GLY A 134 -8.00 -2.97 19.93
C GLY A 134 -8.80 -1.96 19.12
N GLU A 135 -8.77 -0.71 19.56
CA GLU A 135 -9.37 0.41 18.81
C GLU A 135 -8.36 1.00 17.82
N LEU A 136 -8.76 1.14 16.57
CA LEU A 136 -7.92 1.73 15.53
C LEU A 136 -7.92 3.27 15.68
N ALA A 137 -7.02 3.80 16.50
CA ALA A 137 -6.94 5.24 16.76
C ALA A 137 -6.58 6.09 15.51
N ARG A 138 -5.72 5.56 14.64
CA ARG A 138 -5.33 6.21 13.38
C ARG A 138 -4.82 5.18 12.37
N VAL A 139 -5.17 5.35 11.09
CA VAL A 139 -4.62 4.57 9.99
C VAL A 139 -3.22 5.10 9.62
N PRO A 140 -2.15 4.28 9.69
CA PRO A 140 -0.83 4.66 9.16
C PRO A 140 -0.91 4.94 7.65
N ALA A 141 -0.13 5.90 7.14
CA ALA A 141 -0.19 6.28 5.71
C ALA A 141 0.03 5.08 4.76
N LEU A 142 0.92 4.16 5.13
CA LEU A 142 1.16 2.89 4.44
C LEU A 142 -0.12 2.05 4.23
N LEU A 143 -1.08 2.15 5.14
CA LEU A 143 -2.31 1.36 5.18
C LEU A 143 -3.54 2.13 4.71
N VAL A 144 -3.42 3.43 4.38
CA VAL A 144 -4.50 4.24 3.81
C VAL A 144 -5.12 3.60 2.55
N PRO A 145 -4.32 3.09 1.57
CA PRO A 145 -4.89 2.39 0.42
C PRO A 145 -5.73 1.16 0.80
N VAL A 146 -5.40 0.48 1.89
CA VAL A 146 -6.19 -0.64 2.41
C VAL A 146 -7.48 -0.14 3.05
N ALA A 147 -7.41 0.92 3.87
CA ALA A 147 -8.56 1.52 4.52
C ALA A 147 -9.62 1.99 3.51
N LEU A 148 -9.19 2.62 2.40
CA LEU A 148 -10.06 2.97 1.28
C LEU A 148 -10.72 1.73 0.64
N LYS A 149 -9.94 0.67 0.37
CA LYS A 149 -10.45 -0.57 -0.24
C LYS A 149 -11.52 -1.26 0.60
N ILE A 150 -11.37 -1.25 1.92
CA ILE A 150 -12.34 -1.86 2.84
C ILE A 150 -13.51 -0.92 3.18
N GLY A 151 -13.49 0.32 2.68
CA GLY A 151 -14.53 1.32 2.95
C GLY A 151 -14.53 1.82 4.39
N LEU A 152 -13.37 1.79 5.06
CA LEU A 152 -13.21 2.35 6.41
C LEU A 152 -13.11 3.88 6.39
N ILE A 153 -12.51 4.42 5.33
CA ILE A 153 -12.43 5.85 5.04
C ILE A 153 -12.85 6.09 3.58
N THR A 154 -13.22 7.33 3.25
CA THR A 154 -13.56 7.77 1.89
C THR A 154 -12.51 8.73 1.35
N GLU A 155 -12.37 8.85 0.03
CA GLU A 155 -11.37 9.74 -0.61
C GLU A 155 -11.58 11.25 -0.30
N ASP A 156 -12.73 11.62 0.26
CA ASP A 156 -13.12 12.99 0.61
C ASP A 156 -12.81 13.39 2.09
N GLU A 157 -12.19 12.51 2.88
CA GLU A 157 -11.73 12.77 4.27
C GLU A 157 -10.21 12.64 4.42
#